data_AF-A0AA97CG70-F1
#
_entry.id   AF-A0AA97CG70-F1
#
_cell.length_a   1.000
_cell.length_b   1.000
_cell.length_c   1.000
_cell.angle_alpha   90.00
_cell.angle_beta   90.00
_cell.angle_gamma   90.00
#
_symmetry.space_group_name_H-M   'P 1'
#
loop_
_entity.id
_entity.type
_entity.pdbx_description
1 polymer ?
#
loop_
_entity_poly.entity_id
_entity_poly.type
_entity_poly.pdbx_seq_one_letter_code
_entity_poly.pdbx_strand_id
1 'polypeptide(L)' 'MAMKLEVIITHDETNNKCSVEWSTAATENVTQQEKQTLTQIQKAVMIQFDCPVNTVMH' A
#
# COMPACT_ATOMS: atom_id res chain seq x y z
N MET A 1 6.86 18.63 -4.84
CA MET A 1 5.60 17.96 -4.44
C MET A 1 5.88 16.48 -4.56
N ALA A 2 5.81 15.73 -3.47
CA ALA A 2 6.14 14.30 -3.49
C ALA A 2 5.17 13.55 -2.58
N MET A 3 4.63 12.46 -3.10
CA MET A 3 3.85 11.50 -2.33
C MET A 3 4.56 10.15 -2.42
N LYS A 4 4.69 9.49 -1.27
CA LYS A 4 5.44 8.24 -1.10
C LYS A 4 4.47 7.15 -0.68
N LEU A 5 4.54 6.00 -1.34
CA LEU A 5 3.93 4.75 -0.89
C LEU A 5 5.02 3.82 -0.41
N GLU A 6 4.89 3.38 0.83
CA GLU A 6 5.71 2.33 1.40
C GLU A 6 4.86 1.07 1.52
N VAL A 7 5.43 -0.04 1.04
CA VAL A 7 4.81 -1.35 1.09
C VAL A 7 5.79 -2.27 1.81
N ILE A 8 5.33 -2.86 2.90
CA ILE A 8 6.11 -3.84 3.67
C ILE A 8 5.41 -5.19 3.51
N ILE A 9 6.12 -6.15 2.93
CA ILE A 9 5.62 -7.52 2.74
C ILE A 9 6.41 -8.40 3.69
N THR A 10 5.71 -8.99 4.65
CA THR A 10 6.28 -9.90 5.63
C THR A 10 5.78 -11.31 5.36
N HIS A 11 6.71 -12.24 5.15
CA HIS A 11 6.41 -13.66 5.01
C HIS A 11 6.82 -14.39 6.29
N ASP A 12 5.84 -14.92 7.01
CA ASP A 12 6.07 -15.82 8.14
C ASP A 12 6.09 -17.26 7.62
N GLU A 13 7.31 -17.79 7.45
CA GLU A 13 7.55 -19.17 7.01
C GLU A 13 7.00 -20.21 8.00
N THR A 14 6.91 -19.88 9.29
CA THR A 14 6.46 -20.81 10.34
C THR A 14 4.98 -21.13 10.19
N ASN A 15 4.18 -20.13 9.83
CA ASN A 15 2.74 -20.27 9.63
C ASN A 15 2.33 -20.30 8.15
N ASN A 16 3.31 -20.22 7.23
CA ASN A 16 3.10 -20.04 5.80
C ASN A 16 2.09 -18.91 5.51
N LYS A 17 2.27 -17.77 6.20
CA LYS A 17 1.40 -16.60 6.12
C LYS A 17 2.15 -15.42 5.53
N CYS A 18 1.48 -14.68 4.66
CA CYS A 18 1.97 -13.41 4.14
C CYS A 18 1.10 -12.29 4.71
N SER A 19 1.74 -11.24 5.24
CA SER A 19 1.07 -10.02 5.70
C SER A 19 1.64 -8.84 4.95
N VAL A 20 0.76 -7.96 4.49
CA VAL A 20 1.16 -6.77 3.74
C VAL A 20 0.68 -5.52 4.46
N GLU A 21 1.62 -4.65 4.81
CA GLU A 21 1.38 -3.36 5.44
C GLU A 21 1.68 -2.24 4.44
N TRP A 22 0.87 -1.17 4.50
CA TRP A 22 0.94 -0.07 3.55
C TRP A 22 0.96 1.24 4.33
N SER A 23 1.84 2.16 3.96
CA SER A 23 1.85 3.51 4.51
C SER A 23 2.02 4.53 3.40
N THR A 24 1.25 5.62 3.49
CA THR A 24 1.33 6.72 2.54
C THR A 24 1.80 7.97 3.27
N ALA A 25 2.89 8.56 2.81
CA ALA A 25 3.38 9.85 3.29
C ALA A 25 3.23 10.90 2.18
N ALA A 26 2.75 12.08 2.53
CA ALA A 26 2.51 13.18 1.61
C ALA A 26 3.21 14.43 2.14
N THR A 27 3.96 15.14 1.29
CA THR A 27 4.34 16.53 1.57
C THR A 27 3.12 17.43 1.38
N GLU A 28 3.00 18.57 2.07
CA GLU A 28 1.91 19.53 1.84
C GLU A 28 1.78 19.89 0.34
N ASN A 29 0.53 20.05 -0.12
CA ASN A 29 0.14 20.26 -1.52
C ASN A 29 0.34 19.07 -2.47
N VAL A 30 -0.32 17.94 -2.16
CA VAL A 30 -0.50 16.84 -3.13
C VAL A 30 -1.77 17.07 -3.93
N THR A 31 -1.66 17.00 -5.26
CA THR A 31 -2.80 17.14 -6.17
C THR A 31 -3.76 15.94 -6.06
N GLN A 32 -5.02 16.14 -6.42
CA GLN A 32 -6.00 15.05 -6.44
C GLN A 32 -5.61 13.94 -7.43
N GLN A 33 -4.91 14.28 -8.51
CA GLN A 33 -4.40 13.33 -9.49
C GLN A 33 -3.34 12.40 -8.88
N GLU A 34 -2.37 12.95 -8.13
CA GLU A 34 -1.34 12.15 -7.45
C GLU A 34 -1.94 11.17 -6.43
N LYS A 35 -2.96 11.61 -5.67
CA LYS A 35 -3.70 10.73 -4.74
C LYS A 35 -4.41 9.58 -5.48
N GLN A 36 -5.04 9.87 -6.61
CA GLN A 36 -5.71 8.87 -7.43
C GLN A 36 -4.72 7.86 -8.02
N THR A 37 -3.60 8.34 -8.57
CA THR A 37 -2.52 7.49 -9.10
C THR A 37 -1.98 6.55 -8.03
N LEU A 38 -1.73 7.05 -6.82
CA LEU A 38 -1.24 6.22 -5.73
C LEU A 38 -2.25 5.18 -5.24
N THR A 39 -3.53 5.54 -5.19
CA THR A 39 -4.61 4.60 -4.89
C THR A 39 -4.70 3.49 -5.94
N GLN A 40 -4.52 3.83 -7.23
CA GLN A 40 -4.51 2.85 -8.31
C GLN A 40 -3.31 1.91 -8.23
N ILE A 41 -2.12 2.44 -7.92
CA ILE A 41 -0.91 1.64 -7.70
C ILE A 41 -1.13 0.67 -6.54
N GLN A 42 -1.63 1.15 -5.39
CA GLN A 42 -1.95 0.30 -4.25
C GLN A 42 -2.89 -0.85 -4.65
N LYS A 43 -3.99 -0.55 -5.35
CA LYS A 43 -4.93 -1.58 -5.84
C LYS A 43 -4.26 -2.59 -6.78
N ALA A 44 -3.43 -2.14 -7.72
CA ALA A 44 -2.75 -3.01 -8.66
C ALA A 44 -1.77 -3.97 -7.95
N VAL A 45 -1.04 -3.46 -6.96
CA VAL A 45 -0.14 -4.29 -6.13
C VAL A 45 -0.97 -5.28 -5.30
N MET A 46 -2.07 -4.87 -4.67
CA MET A 46 -2.93 -5.79 -3.92
C MET A 46 -3.42 -6.98 -4.75
N ILE A 47 -3.82 -6.74 -6.02
CA ILE A 47 -4.25 -7.80 -6.94
C ILE A 47 -3.10 -8.76 -7.26
N GLN A 48 -1.88 -8.26 -7.44
CA GLN A 48 -0.70 -9.08 -7.76
C GLN A 48 -0.29 -10.01 -6.61
N PHE A 49 -0.54 -9.62 -5.36
CA PHE A 49 -0.14 -10.38 -4.18
C PHE A 49 -1.23 -11.33 -3.64
N ASP A 50 -2.37 -11.48 -4.34
CA ASP A 50 -3.52 -12.30 -3.92
C ASP A 50 -3.95 -12.02 -2.45
N CYS A 51 -3.72 -10.78 -1.99
CA CYS A 51 -3.83 -10.44 -0.58
C CYS A 51 -5.24 -9.91 -0.29
N PRO A 52 -6.01 -10.52 0.63
CA PRO A 52 -7.34 -10.02 0.99
C PRO A 52 -7.22 -8.64 1.64
N VAL A 53 -8.18 -7.77 1.34
CA VAL A 53 -8.28 -6.38 1.84
C VAL A 53 -8.40 -6.38 3.36
N ASN A 54 -7.28 -6.35 4.08
CA ASN A 54 -7.24 -5.92 5.48
C ASN A 54 -6.62 -4.53 5.53
N THR A 55 -7.45 -3.53 5.24
CA THR A 55 -7.09 -2.13 5.38
C THR A 55 -7.07 -1.78 6.87
N VAL A 56 -5.90 -1.79 7.50
CA VAL A 56 -5.71 -1.08 8.77
C VAL A 56 -5.32 0.35 8.40
N MET A 57 -6.31 1.25 8.37
CA MET A 57 -6.05 2.69 8.35
C MET A 57 -5.71 3.11 9.78
N HIS A 58 -4.51 3.66 9.97
CA HIS A 58 -4.06 4.26 11.23
C HIS A 58 -3.98 5.77 11.09
#